data_AF-A0A7J9T085-F1
#
_entry.id   AF-A0A7J9T085-F1
#
_cell.length_a   1.000
_cell.length_b   1.000
_cell.length_c   1.000
_cell.angle_alpha   90.00
_cell.angle_beta   90.00
_cell.angle_gamma   90.00
#
_symmetry.space_group_name_H-M   'P 1'
#
loop_
_entity.id
_entity.type
_entity.pdbx_description
1 polymer ?
#
loop_
_entity_poly.entity_id
_entity_poly.type
_entity_poly.pdbx_seq_one_letter_code
_entity_poly.pdbx_strand_id
1 'polypeptide(L)'
;MNTEGTKNTNNNAFSRLFSKKKPDKSLCTYKTRLSDSQKSLIIDCKGCTEGYSGLDDPHCRKNIFRIMINEPMVDRLVLSHLYDRDYEGESLRLLYLLAGFIDNLRVFSDSQVPAVCGTCLPAR
;
A
#
# COMPACT_ATOMS: atom_id res chain seq x y z
N MET A 1 -49.22 7.79 21.19
CA MET A 1 -48.46 6.53 21.01
C MET A 1 -47.24 6.88 20.17
N ASN A 2 -46.08 6.96 20.82
CA ASN A 2 -44.81 7.30 20.19
C ASN A 2 -44.16 6.01 19.68
N THR A 3 -43.66 6.03 18.45
CA THR A 3 -42.66 5.07 17.98
C THR A 3 -41.61 5.84 17.20
N GLU A 4 -40.52 6.19 17.88
CA GLU A 4 -39.30 6.72 17.27
C GLU A 4 -38.52 5.56 16.63
N GLY A 5 -38.41 5.60 15.30
CA GLY A 5 -37.53 4.74 14.54
C GLY A 5 -36.09 5.24 14.60
N THR A 6 -35.22 4.43 15.19
CA THR A 6 -33.77 4.58 15.27
C THR A 6 -33.13 4.70 13.88
N LYS A 7 -32.54 5.86 13.57
CA LYS A 7 -31.63 6.01 12.41
C LYS A 7 -30.23 5.58 12.83
N ASN A 8 -29.84 4.39 12.38
CA ASN A 8 -28.50 3.82 12.49
C ASN A 8 -27.54 4.56 11.55
N THR A 9 -26.67 5.40 12.12
CA THR A 9 -25.63 6.14 11.40
C THR A 9 -24.39 5.25 11.29
N ASN A 10 -24.26 4.50 10.18
CA ASN A 10 -23.07 3.70 9.91
C ASN A 10 -21.99 4.53 9.19
N ASN A 11 -20.78 4.44 9.76
CA ASN A 11 -19.61 5.25 9.49
C ASN A 11 -18.98 4.96 8.11
N ASN A 12 -19.17 5.87 7.16
CA ASN A 12 -18.44 5.91 5.89
C ASN A 12 -17.06 6.59 6.04
N ALA A 13 -16.28 6.15 7.03
CA ALA A 13 -14.89 6.60 7.21
C ALA A 13 -13.90 5.78 6.35
N PHE A 14 -14.27 4.55 5.96
CA PHE A 14 -13.38 3.63 5.23
C PHE A 14 -13.40 3.78 3.71
N SER A 15 -14.42 4.42 3.13
CA SER A 15 -14.52 4.58 1.66
C SER A 15 -13.60 5.67 1.09
N ARG A 16 -13.02 6.53 1.94
CA ARG A 16 -12.05 7.57 1.52
C ARG A 16 -10.60 7.09 1.50
N LEU A 17 -10.30 5.93 2.12
CA LEU A 17 -8.97 5.32 2.13
C LEU A 17 -8.56 4.73 0.77
N PHE A 18 -9.50 4.57 -0.16
CA PHE A 18 -9.26 3.99 -1.49
C PHE A 18 -9.36 5.01 -2.62
N SER A 19 -9.08 6.29 -2.33
CA SER A 19 -8.90 7.30 -3.37
C SER A 19 -7.68 6.95 -4.21
N LYS A 20 -7.89 6.40 -5.41
CA LYS A 20 -6.81 6.04 -6.36
C LYS A 20 -5.95 7.28 -6.64
N LYS A 21 -4.76 7.34 -6.01
CA LYS A 21 -3.75 8.36 -6.28
C LYS A 21 -3.16 8.10 -7.66
N LYS A 22 -3.02 9.15 -8.49
CA LYS A 22 -2.46 9.07 -9.85
C LYS A 22 -1.09 8.36 -9.84
N PRO A 23 -0.75 7.56 -10.86
CA PRO A 23 0.50 6.81 -10.90
C PRO A 23 1.69 7.77 -10.91
N ASP A 24 2.54 7.61 -9.90
CA ASP A 24 3.84 8.28 -9.75
C ASP A 24 4.80 7.71 -10.81
N LYS A 25 5.42 8.57 -11.62
CA LYS A 25 6.35 8.18 -12.71
C LYS A 25 7.61 7.44 -12.21
N SER A 26 7.77 7.27 -10.91
CA SER A 26 8.91 6.60 -10.26
C SER A 26 8.68 5.14 -9.85
N LEU A 27 7.50 4.57 -10.12
CA LEU A 27 7.19 3.18 -9.77
C LEU A 27 7.74 2.19 -10.80
N CYS A 28 8.18 1.03 -10.32
CA CYS A 28 8.56 -0.08 -11.20
C CYS A 28 7.37 -0.57 -12.02
N THR A 29 7.66 -1.18 -13.17
CA THR A 29 6.61 -1.72 -14.02
C THR A 29 5.94 -2.90 -13.31
N TYR A 30 4.61 -2.91 -13.27
CA TYR A 30 3.85 -3.98 -12.67
C TYR A 30 2.57 -4.24 -13.46
N LYS A 31 2.01 -5.44 -13.29
CA LYS A 31 0.74 -5.85 -13.89
C LYS A 31 -0.03 -6.73 -12.93
N THR A 32 -1.34 -6.65 -13.00
CA THR A 32 -2.24 -7.52 -12.27
C THR A 32 -2.87 -8.51 -13.24
N ARG A 33 -2.83 -9.81 -12.92
CA ARG A 33 -3.41 -10.88 -13.74
C ARG A 33 -4.45 -11.64 -12.92
N LEU A 34 -5.55 -12.03 -13.54
CA LEU A 34 -6.51 -12.99 -12.98
C LEU A 34 -6.39 -14.30 -13.79
N SER A 35 -6.16 -15.42 -13.11
CA SER A 35 -6.10 -16.76 -13.72
C SER A 35 -6.74 -17.76 -12.77
N ASP A 36 -7.65 -18.60 -13.25
CA ASP A 36 -8.29 -19.68 -12.46
C ASP A 36 -8.73 -19.21 -11.06
N SER A 37 -9.44 -18.09 -10.99
CA SER A 37 -9.90 -17.41 -9.76
C SER A 37 -8.82 -16.86 -8.81
N GLN A 38 -7.53 -17.00 -9.13
CA GLN A 38 -6.44 -16.36 -8.41
C GLN A 38 -6.03 -15.04 -9.05
N LYS A 39 -6.02 -13.99 -8.25
CA LYS A 39 -5.47 -12.69 -8.62
C LYS A 39 -3.98 -12.68 -8.28
N SER A 40 -3.15 -12.34 -9.27
CA SER A 40 -1.70 -12.22 -9.12
C SER A 40 -1.26 -10.78 -9.38
N LEU A 41 -0.39 -10.26 -8.53
CA LEU A 41 0.37 -9.04 -8.77
C LEU A 41 1.77 -9.42 -9.22
N ILE A 42 2.16 -8.99 -10.42
CA ILE A 42 3.47 -9.29 -11.00
C ILE A 42 4.24 -7.98 -11.09
N ILE A 43 5.36 -7.88 -10.40
CA ILE A 43 6.20 -6.70 -10.34
C ILE A 43 7.53 -7.00 -11.03
N ASP A 44 7.85 -6.22 -12.05
CA ASP A 44 9.14 -6.28 -12.74
C ASP A 44 10.11 -5.29 -12.13
N CYS A 45 10.96 -5.80 -11.24
CA CYS A 45 12.00 -4.99 -10.62
C CYS A 45 13.23 -4.74 -11.51
N LYS A 46 13.38 -5.44 -12.64
CA LYS A 46 14.44 -5.14 -13.62
C LYS A 46 14.15 -3.85 -14.38
N GLY A 47 12.87 -3.50 -14.51
CA GLY A 47 12.40 -2.24 -15.10
C GLY A 47 12.46 -1.04 -14.15
N CYS A 48 12.86 -1.23 -12.88
CA CYS A 48 13.19 -0.11 -12.01
C CYS A 48 14.52 0.50 -12.50
N THR A 49 14.61 1.82 -12.60
CA THR A 49 15.81 2.52 -13.10
C THR A 49 17.08 2.23 -12.30
N GLU A 50 16.98 1.70 -11.06
CA GLU A 50 18.09 1.29 -10.20
C GLU A 50 17.67 0.09 -9.32
N GLY A 51 18.56 -0.91 -9.16
CA GLY A 51 18.44 -1.97 -8.14
C GLY A 51 18.50 -3.43 -8.64
N TYR A 52 18.71 -4.35 -7.70
CA TYR A 52 18.55 -5.80 -7.91
C TYR A 52 17.09 -6.23 -7.69
N SER A 53 16.66 -7.33 -8.31
CA SER A 53 15.29 -7.83 -8.17
C SER A 53 15.08 -8.55 -6.84
N GLY A 54 14.47 -7.87 -5.86
CA GLY A 54 14.08 -8.53 -4.62
C GLY A 54 13.70 -7.60 -3.47
N LEU A 55 13.35 -8.22 -2.35
CA LEU A 55 13.09 -7.52 -1.08
C LEU A 55 14.37 -7.04 -0.40
N ASP A 56 15.53 -7.59 -0.75
CA ASP A 56 16.85 -7.18 -0.29
C ASP A 56 17.27 -5.83 -0.88
N ASP A 57 16.92 -5.58 -2.14
CA ASP A 57 17.16 -4.31 -2.80
C ASP A 57 16.28 -3.17 -2.24
N PRO A 58 16.86 -2.06 -1.74
CA PRO A 58 16.10 -0.97 -1.14
C PRO A 58 15.11 -0.27 -2.10
N HIS A 59 15.46 -0.16 -3.39
CA HIS A 59 14.65 0.54 -4.38
C HIS A 59 13.46 -0.33 -4.80
N CYS A 60 13.70 -1.59 -5.15
CA CYS A 60 12.66 -2.57 -5.45
C CYS A 60 11.76 -2.78 -4.22
N ARG A 61 12.30 -2.96 -3.01
CA ARG A 61 11.51 -3.10 -1.77
C ARG A 61 10.56 -1.92 -1.54
N LYS A 62 11.04 -0.68 -1.70
CA LYS A 62 10.19 0.53 -1.57
C LYS A 62 9.05 0.53 -2.59
N ASN A 63 9.33 0.13 -3.82
CA ASN A 63 8.34 0.07 -4.89
C ASN A 63 7.33 -1.05 -4.67
N ILE A 64 7.75 -2.25 -4.26
CA ILE A 64 6.88 -3.36 -3.90
C ILE A 64 5.82 -2.90 -2.90
N PHE A 65 6.23 -2.31 -1.78
CA PHE A 65 5.28 -1.86 -0.77
C PHE A 65 4.39 -0.72 -1.26
N ARG A 66 4.92 0.24 -2.03
CA ARG A 66 4.09 1.29 -2.64
C ARG A 66 3.02 0.73 -3.58
N ILE A 67 3.36 -0.26 -4.40
CA ILE A 67 2.41 -0.90 -5.32
C ILE A 67 1.37 -1.69 -4.50
N MET A 68 1.81 -2.48 -3.51
CA MET A 68 0.92 -3.27 -2.65
C MET A 68 -0.08 -2.41 -1.85
N ILE A 69 0.30 -1.20 -1.42
CA ILE A 69 -0.60 -0.26 -0.73
C ILE A 69 -1.69 0.26 -1.67
N ASN A 70 -1.36 0.50 -2.93
CA ASN A 70 -2.27 1.14 -3.90
C ASN A 70 -3.14 0.14 -4.66
N GLU A 71 -2.75 -1.14 -4.69
CA GLU A 71 -3.48 -2.20 -5.38
C GLU A 71 -4.36 -3.01 -4.40
N PRO A 72 -5.55 -3.49 -4.81
CA PRO A 72 -6.35 -4.35 -3.95
C PRO A 72 -5.63 -5.67 -3.68
N MET A 73 -5.88 -6.28 -2.51
CA MET A 73 -5.30 -7.56 -2.12
C MET A 73 -5.37 -8.60 -3.25
N VAL A 74 -4.28 -9.37 -3.37
CA VAL A 74 -4.10 -10.42 -4.35
C VAL A 74 -3.79 -11.74 -3.63
N ASP A 75 -3.96 -12.85 -4.33
CA ASP A 75 -3.70 -14.19 -3.80
C ASP A 75 -2.21 -14.58 -3.95
N ARG A 76 -1.54 -13.98 -4.94
CA ARG A 76 -0.14 -14.25 -5.27
C ARG A 76 0.62 -12.98 -5.66
N LEU A 77 1.81 -12.80 -5.11
CA LEU A 77 2.77 -11.77 -5.55
C LEU A 77 3.94 -12.45 -6.24
N VAL A 78 4.26 -12.02 -7.45
CA VAL A 78 5.40 -12.52 -8.24
C VAL A 78 6.37 -11.37 -8.47
N LEU A 79 7.62 -11.56 -8.05
CA LEU A 79 8.72 -10.66 -8.39
C LEU A 79 9.45 -11.25 -9.60
N SER A 80 9.23 -10.68 -10.79
CA SER A 80 9.72 -11.28 -12.02
C SER A 80 11.20 -10.98 -12.28
N HIS A 81 12.03 -12.02 -12.44
CA HIS A 81 13.44 -11.92 -12.88
C HIS A 81 14.00 -13.28 -13.39
N LEU A 82 15.33 -13.50 -13.31
CA LEU A 82 16.02 -14.76 -13.63
C LEU A 82 15.55 -15.95 -12.77
N TYR A 83 15.15 -15.68 -11.52
CA TYR A 83 14.47 -16.63 -10.63
C TYR A 83 13.26 -15.91 -10.07
N ASP A 84 12.08 -16.25 -10.58
CA ASP A 84 10.83 -15.66 -10.08
C ASP A 84 10.66 -16.04 -8.61
N ARG A 85 10.46 -15.02 -7.77
CA ARG A 85 10.11 -15.22 -6.36
C ARG A 85 8.62 -15.01 -6.20
N ASP A 86 7.96 -16.05 -5.72
CA ASP A 86 6.52 -16.07 -5.52
C ASP A 86 6.19 -16.05 -4.03
N TYR A 87 5.24 -15.21 -3.65
CA TYR A 87 4.73 -15.12 -2.29
C TYR A 87 3.24 -15.37 -2.29
N GLU A 88 2.82 -16.31 -1.44
CA GLU A 88 1.44 -16.73 -1.24
C GLU A 88 1.18 -16.98 0.25
N GLY A 89 -0.09 -17.10 0.63
CA GLY A 89 -0.51 -17.45 1.99
C GLY A 89 0.09 -16.53 3.05
N GLU A 90 0.67 -17.11 4.09
CA GLU A 90 1.21 -16.36 5.25
C GLU A 90 2.36 -15.42 4.90
N SER A 91 3.20 -15.78 3.92
CA SER A 91 4.31 -14.92 3.48
C SER A 91 3.78 -13.64 2.82
N LEU A 92 2.76 -13.75 1.97
CA LEU A 92 2.09 -12.62 1.35
C LEU A 92 1.31 -11.79 2.37
N ARG A 93 0.63 -12.46 3.31
CA ARG A 93 -0.06 -11.80 4.42
C ARG A 93 0.88 -10.93 5.25
N LEU A 94 2.07 -11.45 5.59
CA LEU A 94 3.09 -10.68 6.30
C LEU A 94 3.51 -9.43 5.51
N LEU A 95 3.72 -9.56 4.19
CA LEU A 95 4.05 -8.43 3.34
C LEU A 95 2.95 -7.35 3.34
N TYR A 96 1.68 -7.74 3.33
CA TYR A 96 0.56 -6.79 3.46
C TYR A 96 0.50 -6.12 4.84
N LEU A 97 0.77 -6.85 5.92
CA LEU A 97 0.86 -6.26 7.26
C LEU A 97 1.99 -5.22 7.34
N LEU A 98 3.16 -5.53 6.78
CA LEU A 98 4.27 -4.59 6.68
C LEU A 98 3.92 -3.38 5.83
N ALA A 99 3.26 -3.59 4.67
CA ALA A 99 2.81 -2.51 3.80
C ALA A 99 1.85 -1.54 4.53
N GLY A 100 0.87 -2.09 5.25
CA GLY A 100 -0.07 -1.30 6.06
C GLY A 100 0.61 -0.59 7.22
N PHE A 101 1.56 -1.23 7.89
CA PHE A 101 2.36 -0.59 8.94
C PHE A 101 3.16 0.60 8.39
N ILE A 102 3.83 0.43 7.24
CA ILE A 102 4.57 1.51 6.57
C ILE A 102 3.63 2.66 6.20
N ASP A 103 2.45 2.38 5.68
CA ASP A 103 1.50 3.42 5.28
C ASP A 103 0.96 4.20 6.47
N ASN A 104 0.64 3.51 7.57
CA ASN A 104 0.24 4.14 8.83
C ASN A 104 1.35 5.06 9.39
N LEU A 105 2.62 4.66 9.30
CA LEU A 105 3.74 5.47 9.75
C LEU A 105 3.93 6.77 8.94
N ARG A 106 3.54 6.80 7.66
CA ARG A 106 3.66 8.02 6.82
C ARG A 106 2.83 9.20 7.34
N VAL A 107 1.71 8.92 7.99
CA VAL A 107 0.90 9.97 8.62
C VAL A 107 1.70 10.74 9.67
N PHE A 108 2.63 10.07 10.35
CA PHE A 108 3.51 10.69 11.33
C PHE A 108 4.75 11.35 10.71
N SER A 109 5.28 10.83 9.59
CA SER A 109 6.41 11.48 8.90
C SER A 109 6.05 12.86 8.36
N ASP A 110 4.80 13.00 7.91
CA ASP A 110 4.30 14.25 7.32
C ASP A 110 3.70 15.18 8.40
N SER A 111 3.55 14.68 9.63
CA SER A 111 3.14 15.50 10.76
C SER A 111 4.31 16.40 11.18
N GLN A 112 4.14 17.71 11.00
CA GLN A 112 5.00 18.66 11.67
C GLN A 112 4.81 18.46 13.18
N VAL A 113 5.80 17.88 13.84
CA VAL A 113 5.88 17.94 15.30
C VAL A 113 5.95 19.44 15.63
N PRO A 114 4.95 20.01 16.31
CA PRO A 114 5.04 21.41 16.71
C PRO A 114 6.35 21.59 17.47
N ALA A 115 7.17 22.54 17.05
CA ALA A 115 8.52 22.77 17.59
C ALA A 115 8.52 23.06 19.11
N VAL A 116 7.35 23.23 19.71
CA VAL A 116 7.14 23.35 21.14
C VAL A 116 5.89 22.56 21.49
N CYS A 117 6.00 21.59 22.40
CA CYS A 117 4.82 21.08 23.08
C CYS A 117 4.25 22.24 23.92
N GLY A 118 3.35 23.04 23.34
CA GLY A 118 2.77 24.21 23.99
C GLY A 118 2.34 25.38 23.11
N THR A 119 2.78 25.50 21.84
CA THR A 119 2.39 26.66 21.00
C THR A 119 2.12 26.27 19.55
N CYS A 120 0.85 26.04 19.21
CA CYS A 120 0.38 25.94 17.83
C CYS A 120 -0.03 27.35 17.36
N LEU A 121 0.74 27.96 16.44
CA LEU A 121 0.29 29.13 15.69
C LEU A 121 0.48 28.89 14.18
N PRO A 122 -0.52 29.23 13.35
CA PRO A 122 -0.48 28.96 11.91
C PRO A 122 0.46 29.94 11.19
N ALA A 123 1.18 29.42 10.20
CA ALA A 123 2.08 30.20 9.35
C ALA A 123 1.28 31.21 8.49
N ARG A 124 1.80 32.46 8.42
CA ARG A 124 1.32 33.53 7.52
C ARG A 124 1.79 33.29 6.09
#